data_AF-A0A955BUU8-F1
#
_entry.id   AF-A0A955BUU8-F1
#
_cell.length_a   1.000
_cell.length_b   1.000
_cell.length_c   1.000
_cell.angle_alpha   90.00
_cell.angle_beta   90.00
_cell.angle_gamma   90.00
#
_symmetry.space_group_name_H-M   'P 1'
#
loop_
_entity.id
_entity.type
_entity.pdbx_description
1 polymer ?
#
loop_
_entity_poly.entity_id
_entity_poly.type
_entity_poly.pdbx_seq_one_letter_code
_entity_poly.pdbx_strand_id
1 'polypeptide(L)'
;VFMEESGRNRTPDKLPAEERLLLTEVCDAHLHTVIGAAEPEWLIGVGKYAEQCLRRVAPEHPRVISILHPSPASPAANRGWAAAATTQLEQAGVWL
;
A
#
# COMPACT_ATOMS: atom_id res chain seq x y z
N VAL A 1 -13.79 -1.51 6.90
CA VAL A 1 -14.21 -0.81 5.67
C VAL A 1 -15.10 0.34 6.10
N PHE A 2 -14.88 1.58 5.63
CA PHE A 2 -15.83 2.67 5.89
C PHE A 2 -16.91 2.61 4.82
N MET A 3 -18.16 2.86 5.21
CA MET A 3 -19.29 2.81 4.28
C MET A 3 -20.08 4.09 4.37
N GLU A 4 -20.57 4.56 3.23
CA GLU A 4 -21.61 5.59 3.18
C GLU A 4 -22.97 4.96 3.50
N GLU A 5 -23.98 5.79 3.79
CA GLU A 5 -25.35 5.35 4.05
C GLU A 5 -25.92 4.50 2.89
N SER A 6 -25.50 4.77 1.66
CA SER A 6 -25.84 3.99 0.46
C SER A 6 -25.23 2.58 0.41
N GLY A 7 -24.37 2.21 1.38
CA GLY A 7 -23.58 0.98 1.37
C GLY A 7 -22.34 1.05 0.48
N ARG A 8 -22.08 2.18 -0.19
CA ARG A 8 -20.88 2.36 -1.00
C ARG A 8 -19.63 2.42 -0.11
N ASN A 9 -18.59 1.69 -0.51
CA ASN A 9 -17.30 1.74 0.17
C ASN A 9 -16.69 3.16 0.10
N ARG A 10 -16.37 3.71 1.27
CA ARG A 10 -15.63 4.96 1.46
C ARG A 10 -14.19 4.59 1.80
N THR A 11 -13.27 4.88 0.89
CA THR A 11 -11.85 4.65 1.12
C THR A 11 -11.26 5.72 2.04
N PRO A 12 -10.15 5.45 2.76
CA PRO A 12 -9.56 6.40 3.69
C PRO A 12 -9.24 7.78 3.07
N ASP A 13 -8.85 7.83 1.80
CA ASP A 13 -8.62 9.08 1.05
C ASP A 13 -9.89 9.96 0.92
N LYS A 14 -11.08 9.36 1.03
CA LYS A 14 -12.38 10.04 0.98
C LYS A 14 -12.93 10.44 2.35
N LEU A 15 -12.24 10.14 3.45
CA LEU A 15 -12.60 10.63 4.78
C LEU A 15 -12.32 12.13 4.90
N PRO A 16 -13.02 12.84 5.81
CA PRO A 16 -12.67 14.22 6.14
C PRO A 16 -11.22 14.28 6.59
N ALA A 17 -10.53 15.40 6.31
CA ALA A 17 -9.09 15.49 6.52
C ALA A 17 -8.70 15.22 7.98
N GLU A 18 -9.47 15.73 8.94
CA GLU A 18 -9.23 15.56 10.38
C GLU A 18 -9.34 14.09 10.80
N GLU A 19 -10.43 13.39 10.44
CA GLU A 19 -10.59 11.96 10.71
C GLU A 19 -9.48 11.13 10.04
N ARG A 20 -9.13 11.48 8.80
CA ARG A 20 -8.07 10.79 8.05
C ARG A 20 -6.71 10.96 8.72
N LEU A 21 -6.41 12.14 9.26
CA LEU A 21 -5.15 12.40 9.95
C LEU A 21 -5.04 11.54 11.21
N LEU A 22 -6.07 11.55 12.06
CA LEU A 22 -6.10 10.73 13.28
C LEU A 22 -5.97 9.23 12.97
N LEU A 23 -6.66 8.76 11.93
CA LEU A 23 -6.55 7.37 11.48
C LEU A 23 -5.14 7.06 10.96
N THR A 24 -4.56 7.96 10.16
CA THR A 24 -3.25 7.77 9.55
C THR A 24 -2.16 7.70 10.61
N GLU A 25 -2.21 8.57 11.63
CA GLU A 25 -1.24 8.59 12.72
C GLU A 25 -1.16 7.25 13.46
N VAL A 26 -2.32 6.69 13.86
CA VAL A 26 -2.34 5.40 14.56
C VAL A 26 -1.93 4.24 13.65
N CYS A 27 -2.27 4.29 12.36
CA CYS A 27 -1.87 3.27 11.39
C CYS A 27 -0.36 3.31 11.12
N ASP A 28 0.22 4.50 10.98
CA ASP A 28 1.64 4.71 10.74
C ASP A 28 2.48 4.24 11.94
N ALA A 29 2.04 4.54 13.17
CA ALA A 29 2.69 4.06 14.40
C ALA A 29 2.68 2.53 14.49
N HIS A 30 1.55 1.90 14.15
CA HIS A 30 1.46 0.44 14.12
C HIS A 30 2.34 -0.16 13.02
N LEU A 31 2.31 0.41 11.81
CA LEU A 31 3.13 -0.04 10.68
C LEU A 31 4.62 0.07 10.99
N HIS A 32 5.05 1.15 11.65
CA HIS A 32 6.43 1.30 12.12
C HIS A 32 6.84 0.14 13.05
N THR A 33 5.95 -0.19 14.00
CA THR A 33 6.17 -1.30 14.94
C THR A 33 6.29 -2.64 14.22
N VAL A 34 5.42 -2.90 13.24
CA VAL A 34 5.45 -4.14 12.44
C VAL A 34 6.74 -4.23 11.62
N ILE A 35 7.14 -3.15 10.95
CA ILE A 35 8.39 -3.11 10.16
C ILE A 35 9.60 -3.38 11.08
N GLY A 36 9.65 -2.72 12.24
CA GLY A 36 10.72 -2.92 13.21
C GLY A 36 10.79 -4.34 13.77
N ALA A 37 9.64 -4.99 13.98
CA ALA A 37 9.60 -6.37 14.49
C ALA A 37 9.93 -7.42 13.43
N ALA A 38 9.58 -7.18 12.17
CA ALA A 38 9.82 -8.12 11.07
C ALA A 38 11.22 -7.98 10.44
N GLU A 39 11.89 -6.84 10.67
CA GLU A 39 13.21 -6.49 10.11
C GLU A 39 13.36 -6.85 8.61
N PRO A 40 12.42 -6.45 7.72
CA PRO A 40 12.48 -6.88 6.34
C PRO A 40 13.57 -6.12 5.57
N GLU A 41 14.15 -6.75 4.55
CA GLU A 41 15.07 -6.06 3.62
C GLU A 41 14.30 -5.16 2.62
N TRP A 42 13.05 -5.53 2.33
CA TRP A 42 12.19 -4.89 1.33
C TRP A 42 10.77 -4.66 1.85
N LEU A 43 10.20 -3.54 1.47
CA LEU A 43 8.81 -3.17 1.69
C LEU A 43 8.11 -3.02 0.33
N ILE A 44 7.05 -3.80 0.11
CA ILE A 44 6.37 -3.88 -1.18
C ILE A 44 4.97 -3.31 -1.05
N GLY A 45 4.76 -2.09 -1.56
CA GLY A 45 3.45 -1.46 -1.62
C GLY A 45 2.58 -2.07 -2.71
N VAL A 46 1.45 -2.66 -2.33
CA VAL A 46 0.44 -3.11 -3.30
C VAL A 46 -0.40 -1.90 -3.71
N GLY A 47 -0.03 -1.29 -4.85
CA GLY A 47 -0.57 -0.01 -5.29
C GLY A 47 0.09 1.22 -4.64
N LYS A 48 -0.23 2.38 -5.20
CA LYS A 48 0.44 3.65 -4.86
C LYS A 48 0.12 4.18 -3.45
N TYR A 49 -1.08 3.93 -2.95
CA TYR A 49 -1.43 4.33 -1.59
C TYR A 49 -0.55 3.60 -0.55
N ALA A 50 -0.39 2.29 -0.69
CA ALA A 50 0.45 1.48 0.19
C ALA A 50 1.93 1.90 0.09
N GLU A 51 2.44 2.15 -1.13
CA GLU A 51 3.79 2.67 -1.32
C GLU A 51 4.01 3.99 -0.55
N GLN A 52 3.07 4.94 -0.65
CA GLN A 52 3.17 6.22 0.04
C GLN A 52 3.15 6.07 1.56
N CYS A 53 2.37 5.12 2.10
CA CYS A 53 2.37 4.84 3.53
C CYS A 53 3.72 4.25 3.98
N LEU A 54 4.26 3.28 3.23
CA LEU A 54 5.56 2.68 3.52
C LEU A 54 6.69 3.72 3.47
N ARG A 55 6.72 4.59 2.44
CA ARG A 55 7.72 5.67 2.34
C ARG A 55 7.59 6.71 3.46
N ARG A 56 6.38 6.96 3.94
CA ARG A 56 6.14 7.90 5.05
C ARG A 56 6.65 7.34 6.38
N VAL A 57 6.45 6.05 6.62
CA VAL A 57 6.82 5.36 7.87
C VAL A 57 8.29 4.94 7.90
N ALA A 58 8.85 4.60 6.75
CA ALA A 58 10.22 4.10 6.58
C ALA A 58 10.93 4.86 5.44
N PRO A 59 11.29 6.15 5.64
CA PRO A 59 11.80 7.00 4.58
C PRO A 59 13.19 6.61 4.05
N GLU A 60 14.04 6.05 4.93
CA GLU A 60 15.44 5.73 4.61
C GLU A 60 15.64 4.22 4.34
N HIS A 61 15.13 3.38 5.25
CA HIS A 61 15.23 1.92 5.19
C HIS A 61 14.01 1.27 5.84
N PRO A 62 13.60 0.06 5.41
CA PRO A 62 14.12 -0.77 4.31
C PRO A 62 13.76 -0.26 2.90
N ARG A 63 14.23 -0.93 1.83
CA ARG A 63 13.96 -0.50 0.43
C ARG A 63 12.48 -0.60 0.10
N VAL A 64 11.88 0.48 -0.40
CA VAL A 64 10.46 0.52 -0.77
C VAL A 64 10.26 0.44 -2.28
N ILE A 65 9.46 -0.53 -2.72
CA ILE A 65 8.97 -0.65 -4.10
C ILE A 65 7.44 -0.69 -4.12
N SER A 66 6.86 -0.64 -5.32
CA SER A 66 5.42 -0.82 -5.51
C SER A 66 5.14 -1.80 -6.63
N ILE A 67 4.16 -2.66 -6.43
CA ILE A 67 3.53 -3.44 -7.50
C ILE A 67 2.15 -2.88 -7.84
N LEU A 68 1.64 -3.25 -9.01
CA LEU A 68 0.28 -2.95 -9.42
C LEU A 68 -0.70 -3.49 -8.38
N HIS A 69 -1.76 -2.73 -8.05
CA HIS A 69 -2.82 -3.23 -7.18
C HIS A 69 -3.73 -4.19 -7.97
N PRO A 70 -4.16 -5.34 -7.40
CA PRO A 70 -5.01 -6.33 -8.08
C PRO A 70 -6.47 -5.90 -8.25
N SER A 71 -6.80 -4.63 -8.05
CA SER A 71 -8.21 -4.22 -8.01
C SER A 71 -8.81 -4.30 -9.41
N PRO A 72 -10.02 -4.89 -9.57
CA PRO A 72 -10.70 -4.92 -10.86
C PRO A 72 -11.07 -3.51 -11.37
N ALA A 73 -11.03 -2.50 -10.50
CA ALA A 73 -11.20 -1.10 -10.90
C ALA A 73 -10.03 -0.56 -11.73
N SER A 74 -8.89 -1.26 -11.79
CA SER A 74 -7.74 -0.90 -12.62
C SER A 74 -7.79 -1.62 -13.96
N PRO A 75 -7.92 -0.92 -15.10
CA PRO A 75 -7.85 -1.54 -16.42
C PRO A 75 -6.54 -2.29 -16.67
N ALA A 76 -5.43 -1.85 -16.04
CA ALA A 76 -4.15 -2.53 -16.13
C ALA A 76 -4.16 -3.88 -15.42
N ALA A 77 -4.82 -4.00 -14.26
CA ALA A 77 -4.92 -5.26 -13.53
C ALA A 77 -5.75 -6.29 -14.30
N ASN A 78 -6.80 -5.83 -14.99
CA ASN A 78 -7.68 -6.69 -15.80
C ASN A 78 -7.00 -7.28 -17.04
N ARG A 79 -5.84 -6.76 -17.47
CA ARG A 79 -5.06 -7.29 -18.60
C ARG A 79 -4.06 -8.38 -18.23
N GLY A 80 -4.02 -8.78 -16.95
CA GLY A 80 -3.09 -9.80 -16.46
C GLY A 80 -2.26 -9.30 -15.28
N TRP A 81 -2.91 -9.15 -14.12
CA TRP A 81 -2.26 -8.64 -12.91
C TRP A 81 -1.06 -9.48 -12.47
N ALA A 82 -1.19 -10.82 -12.44
CA ALA A 82 -0.14 -11.70 -11.94
C ALA A 82 1.16 -11.53 -12.72
N ALA A 83 1.11 -11.58 -14.05
CA ALA A 83 2.28 -11.36 -14.91
C ALA A 83 2.88 -9.95 -14.69
N ALA A 84 2.04 -8.91 -14.62
CA ALA A 84 2.52 -7.55 -14.40
C ALA A 84 3.21 -7.39 -13.03
N ALA A 85 2.62 -7.95 -11.97
CA ALA A 85 3.20 -7.92 -10.63
C ALA A 85 4.51 -8.70 -10.56
N THR A 86 4.57 -9.91 -11.14
CA THR A 86 5.80 -10.71 -11.22
C THR A 86 6.92 -9.95 -11.93
N THR A 87 6.66 -9.37 -13.11
CA THR A 87 7.65 -8.56 -13.82
C THR A 87 8.14 -7.37 -12.99
N GLN A 88 7.27 -6.70 -12.23
CA GLN A 88 7.67 -5.61 -11.35
C GLN A 88 8.56 -6.07 -10.19
N LEU A 89 8.30 -7.26 -9.64
CA LEU A 89 9.10 -7.86 -8.58
C LEU A 89 10.47 -8.32 -9.10
N GLU A 90 10.52 -8.96 -10.27
CA GLU A 90 11.75 -9.35 -10.95
C GLU A 90 12.61 -8.12 -11.29
N GLN A 91 12.01 -7.07 -11.86
CA GLN A 91 12.71 -5.82 -12.20
C GLN A 91 13.28 -5.10 -10.96
N ALA A 92 12.60 -5.22 -9.82
CA ALA A 92 13.10 -4.70 -8.55
C ALA A 92 14.20 -5.59 -7.92
N GLY A 93 14.42 -6.79 -8.46
CA GLY A 93 15.40 -7.75 -7.95
C GLY A 93 14.97 -8.44 -6.65
N VAL A 94 13.66 -8.45 -6.34
CA VAL A 94 13.12 -9.09 -5.12
C VAL A 94 12.58 -10.50 -5.36
N TRP A 95 12.43 -10.90 -6.63
CA TRP A 95 11.88 -12.19 -7.05
C TRP A 95 12.76 -12.79 -8.13
N LEU A 96 13.00 -14.10 -8.05
CA LEU A 96 13.85 -14.89 -8.96
C LEU A 96 13.01 -15.84 -9.83
#